data_AF-H0USF1-F1
#
_entry.id   AF-H0USF1-F1
#
_cell.length_a   1.000
_cell.length_b   1.000
_cell.length_c   1.000
_cell.angle_alpha   90.00
_cell.angle_beta   90.00
_cell.angle_gamma   90.00
#
_symmetry.space_group_name_H-M   'P 1'
#
loop_
_entity.id
_entity.type
_entity.pdbx_description
1 polymer ?
#
loop_
_entity_poly.entity_id
_entity_poly.type
_entity_poly.pdbx_seq_one_letter_code
_entity_poly.pdbx_strand_id
1 'polypeptide(L)' 'MECIATFDTTHMALLFEKTMRSQGLMVKIVPVPRSLSSSCGLACRYPCEEHEKVVRTAEEHRIEVSGYHKI' A
#
# COMPACT_ATOMS: atom_id res chain seq x y z
N MET A 1 -6.12 6.58 12.53
CA MET A 1 -6.43 7.04 11.14
C MET A 1 -5.81 6.03 10.20
N GLU A 2 -6.55 5.54 9.21
CA GLU A 2 -6.07 4.50 8.30
C GLU A 2 -5.71 5.10 6.95
N CYS A 3 -4.63 4.59 6.36
CA CYS A 3 -4.15 4.99 5.04
C CYS A 3 -4.12 3.75 4.16
N ILE A 4 -4.31 3.95 2.86
CA ILE A 4 -4.22 2.89 1.86
C ILE A 4 -3.27 3.32 0.74
N ALA A 5 -2.46 2.37 0.30
CA ALA A 5 -1.68 2.44 -0.93
C ALA A 5 -2.44 1.67 -2.02
N THR A 6 -2.62 2.28 -3.18
CA THR A 6 -3.24 1.66 -4.36
C THR A 6 -2.16 1.24 -5.35
N PHE A 7 -2.47 0.24 -6.16
CA PHE A 7 -1.53 -0.36 -7.11
C PHE A 7 -2.21 -0.61 -8.45
N ASP A 8 -1.43 -0.56 -9.52
CA ASP A 8 -1.91 -0.88 -10.87
C ASP A 8 -1.91 -2.38 -11.15
N THR A 9 -1.21 -3.18 -10.34
CA THR A 9 -1.18 -4.64 -10.50
C THR A 9 -1.25 -5.35 -9.15
N THR A 10 -1.84 -6.55 -9.15
CA THR A 10 -1.87 -7.45 -7.99
C THR A 10 -0.46 -7.82 -7.52
N HIS A 11 0.48 -7.97 -8.47
CA HIS A 11 1.87 -8.29 -8.14
C HIS A 11 2.51 -7.20 -7.28
N MET A 12 2.29 -5.92 -7.60
CA MET A 12 2.83 -4.81 -6.80
C MET A 12 2.19 -4.73 -5.41
N ALA A 13 0.88 -4.97 -5.30
CA ALA A 13 0.21 -5.03 -3.99
C ALA A 13 0.79 -6.13 -3.09
N LEU A 14 1.02 -7.33 -3.65
CA LEU A 14 1.62 -8.45 -2.92
C LEU A 14 3.08 -8.21 -2.55
N LEU A 15 3.87 -7.66 -3.48
CA LEU A 15 5.27 -7.31 -3.25
C LEU A 15 5.37 -6.27 -2.13
N PHE A 16 4.55 -5.23 -2.19
CA PHE A 16 4.46 -4.21 -1.17
C PHE A 16 4.14 -4.81 0.20
N GLU A 17 3.09 -5.62 0.30
CA GLU A 17 2.71 -6.22 1.58
C GLU A 17 3.87 -7.03 2.17
N LYS A 18 4.49 -7.89 1.37
CA LYS A 18 5.60 -8.73 1.80
C LYS A 18 6.80 -7.91 2.28
N THR A 19 7.20 -6.89 1.51
CA THR A 19 8.35 -6.03 1.84
C THR A 19 8.09 -5.26 3.13
N MET A 20 6.92 -4.64 3.26
CA MET A 20 6.57 -3.85 4.44
C MET A 20 6.48 -4.73 5.71
N ARG A 21 5.87 -5.91 5.61
CA ARG A 21 5.84 -6.87 6.72
C ARG A 21 7.24 -7.35 7.11
N SER A 22 8.15 -7.49 6.15
CA SER A 22 9.56 -7.81 6.43
C SER A 22 10.30 -6.71 7.19
N GLN A 23 9.82 -5.46 7.13
CA GLN A 23 10.33 -4.32 7.89
C GLN A 23 9.59 -4.11 9.23
N GLY A 24 8.66 -5.00 9.57
CA GLY A 24 7.85 -4.91 10.80
C GLY A 24 6.67 -3.94 10.73
N LEU A 25 6.34 -3.42 9.53
CA LEU A 25 5.22 -2.49 9.34
C LEU A 25 3.89 -3.24 9.30
N MET A 26 2.85 -2.64 9.88
CA MET A 26 1.51 -3.23 9.92
C MET A 26 0.72 -2.89 8.65
N VAL A 27 1.03 -3.60 7.57
CA VAL A 27 0.28 -3.54 6.31
C VAL A 27 -0.61 -4.77 6.13
N LYS A 28 -1.74 -4.58 5.46
CA LYS A 28 -2.66 -5.66 5.08
C LYS A 28 -3.29 -5.40 3.72
N ILE A 29 -3.30 -6.41 2.85
CA ILE A 29 -4.05 -6.32 1.60
C ILE A 29 -5.55 -6.26 1.86
N VAL A 30 -6.20 -5.31 1.19
CA VAL A 30 -7.64 -5.06 1.22
C VAL A 30 -8.13 -4.80 -0.22
N PRO A 31 -9.41 -5.08 -0.53
CA PRO A 31 -9.98 -4.60 -1.78
C PRO A 31 -10.01 -3.06 -1.80
N VAL A 32 -9.72 -2.48 -2.97
CA VAL A 32 -9.81 -1.02 -3.16
C VAL A 32 -11.24 -0.58 -2.87
N PRO A 33 -11.46 0.47 -2.05
CA PRO A 33 -12.78 1.03 -1.83
C PRO A 33 -13.45 1.39 -3.16
N ARG A 34 -14.76 1.11 -3.30
CA ARG A 34 -15.51 1.40 -4.55
C ARG A 34 -15.40 2.86 -5.02
N SER A 35 -15.10 3.80 -4.11
CA SER A 35 -14.87 5.22 -4.40
C SER A 35 -13.52 5.53 -5.06
N LEU A 36 -12.55 4.60 -5.05
CA LEU A 36 -11.16 4.80 -5.50
C LEU A 36 -10.73 3.83 -6.62
N SER A 37 -11.69 3.12 -7.23
CA SER A 37 -11.43 2.07 -8.22
C SER A 37 -10.79 2.61 -9.50
N SER A 38 -9.58 2.18 -9.86
CA SER A 38 -9.01 2.47 -11.20
C SER A 38 -8.08 1.44 -11.85
N SER A 39 -7.74 0.27 -11.26
CA SER A 39 -6.94 -0.71 -12.03
C SER A 39 -7.03 -2.18 -11.56
N CYS A 40 -6.41 -2.58 -10.43
CA CYS A 40 -6.30 -4.00 -10.07
C CYS A 40 -7.25 -4.48 -8.95
N GLY A 41 -8.01 -3.58 -8.33
CA GLY A 41 -8.96 -3.90 -7.26
C GLY A 41 -8.32 -4.21 -5.90
N LEU A 42 -6.99 -4.17 -5.76
CA LEU A 42 -6.27 -4.38 -4.50
C LEU A 42 -5.51 -3.14 -4.03
N ALA A 43 -5.54 -2.94 -2.71
CA ALA A 43 -4.81 -1.90 -2.00
C ALA A 43 -4.17 -2.50 -0.74
N CYS A 44 -3.18 -1.81 -0.19
CA CYS A 44 -2.55 -2.16 1.07
C CYS A 44 -2.94 -1.11 2.10
N ARG A 45 -3.63 -1.53 3.15
CA ARG A 45 -4.00 -0.68 4.28
C ARG A 45 -2.90 -0.71 5.33
N TYR A 46 -2.62 0.45 5.93
CA TYR A 46 -1.67 0.62 7.02
C TYR A 46 -2.07 1.81 7.91
N PRO A 47 -1.56 1.90 9.16
CA PRO A 47 -1.80 3.06 10.00
C PRO A 47 -1.11 4.30 9.42
N CYS A 48 -1.81 5.43 9.33
CA CYS A 48 -1.24 6.66 8.75
C CYS A 48 -0.01 7.19 9.51
N GLU A 49 0.16 6.80 10.77
CA GLU A 49 1.36 7.11 11.56
C GLU A 49 2.64 6.48 10.96
N GLU A 50 2.49 5.38 10.23
CA GLU A 50 3.58 4.71 9.53
C GLU A 50 3.76 5.20 8.08
N HIS A 51 2.98 6.20 7.63
CA HIS A 51 2.98 6.64 6.23
C HIS A 51 4.37 7.02 5.72
N GLU A 52 5.12 7.81 6.48
CA GLU A 52 6.46 8.23 6.08
C GLU A 52 7.42 7.03 5.90
N LYS A 53 7.35 6.05 6.83
CA LYS A 53 8.13 4.81 6.73
C LYS A 53 7.72 3.99 5.52
N VAL A 54 6.42 3.87 5.28
CA VAL A 54 5.84 3.13 4.16
C VAL A 54 6.28 3.73 2.81
N VAL A 55 6.21 5.05 2.65
CA VAL A 55 6.65 5.73 1.42
C VAL A 55 8.15 5.49 1.22
N ARG A 56 8.96 5.74 2.25
CA ARG A 56 10.40 5.55 2.19
C ARG A 56 10.79 4.11 1.84
N THR A 57 10.19 3.12 2.50
CA THR A 57 10.47 1.71 2.24
C THR A 57 10.07 1.32 0.81
N ALA A 58 8.96 1.87 0.29
CA ALA A 58 8.54 1.62 -1.08
C ALA A 58 9.56 2.19 -2.08
N GLU A 59 10.05 3.40 -1.86
CA GLU A 59 11.09 4.02 -2.70
C GLU A 59 12.42 3.25 -2.62
N GLU A 60 12.88 2.89 -1.41
CA GLU A 60 14.10 2.12 -1.18
C GLU A 60 14.09 0.77 -1.92
N HIS A 61 12.92 0.13 -2.00
CA HIS A 61 12.73 -1.15 -2.68
C HIS A 61 12.20 -1.03 -4.11
N ARG A 62 12.08 0.20 -4.64
CA ARG A 62 11.55 0.51 -5.99
C ARG A 62 10.18 -0.13 -6.26
N ILE A 63 9.30 -0.09 -5.27
CA ILE A 63 7.93 -0.60 -5.37
C ILE A 63 7.05 0.50 -5.93
N GLU A 64 6.45 0.24 -7.08
CA GLU A 64 5.55 1.18 -7.74
C GLU A 64 4.21 1.23 -7.00
N VAL A 65 3.87 2.42 -6.51
CA VAL A 65 2.59 2.72 -5.84
C VAL A 65 1.85 3.74 -6.68
N SER A 66 0.60 3.42 -7.06
CA SER A 66 -0.23 4.28 -7.91
C SER A 66 -0.73 5.51 -7.16
N GLY A 67 -0.94 5.39 -5.85
CA GLY A 67 -1.36 6.49 -5.00
C GLY A 67 -1.48 6.12 -3.54
N TYR A 68 -1.45 7.15 -2.68
CA TYR A 68 -1.70 7.03 -1.26
C TYR A 68 -2.94 7.82 -0.90
N HIS A 69 -3.86 7.21 -0.16
CA HIS A 69 -5.13 7.81 0.23
C HIS A 69 -5.37 7.62 1.71
N LYS A 70 -5.89 8.65 2.37
CA LYS A 70 -6.34 8.59 3.77
C LYS A 70 -7.82 8.23 3.79
N ILE A 71 -8.21 7.25 4.59
CA ILE A 71 -9.59 6.76 4.73
C ILE A 71 -10.06 6.76 6.19
#